data_AF-A0A3D2FVT5-F1
#
_entry.id   AF-A0A3D2FVT5-F1
#
_cell.length_a   1.000
_cell.length_b   1.000
_cell.length_c   1.000
_cell.angle_alpha   90.00
_cell.angle_beta   90.00
_cell.angle_gamma   90.00
#
_symmetry.space_group_name_H-M   'P 1'
#
loop_
_entity.id
_entity.type
_entity.pdbx_description
1 polymer ?
#
loop_
_entity_poly.entity_id
_entity_poly.type
_entity_poly.pdbx_seq_one_letter_code
_entity_poly.pdbx_strand_id
1 'polypeptide(L)'
;MKGRPLFPRGRTLMLVVLNGLFGLGVGAAMLLEALEEGSVAMVTILSSTTPVLILPFIWAQTKRAPAPGAWIGAMLVVLCTWLLVF
;
A
#
# COMPACT_ATOMS: atom_id res chain seq x y z
N MET A 1 24.98 0.36 -27.41
CA MET A 1 24.24 -0.05 -26.19
C MET A 1 25.08 0.31 -24.97
N LYS A 2 24.83 1.46 -24.35
CA LYS A 2 25.67 2.03 -23.28
C LYS A 2 25.26 1.39 -21.95
N GLY A 3 26.12 0.53 -21.39
CA GLY A 3 25.88 -0.18 -20.14
C GLY A 3 25.55 0.80 -19.03
N ARG A 4 24.33 0.70 -18.49
CA ARG A 4 23.95 1.43 -17.27
C ARG A 4 24.81 0.89 -16.13
N PRO A 5 25.33 1.73 -15.22
CA PRO A 5 26.10 1.24 -14.07
C PRO A 5 25.21 0.27 -13.28
N LEU A 6 25.66 -0.99 -13.14
CA LEU A 6 24.92 -2.04 -12.44
C LEU A 6 24.80 -1.76 -10.94
N PHE A 7 25.71 -0.94 -10.40
CA PHE A 7 25.75 -0.54 -9.00
C PHE A 7 25.03 0.81 -8.78
N PRO A 8 23.86 0.81 -8.12
CA PRO A 8 23.19 2.03 -7.69
C PRO A 8 24.00 2.74 -6.60
N ARG A 9 23.92 4.07 -6.52
CA ARG A 9 24.43 4.84 -5.35
C ARG A 9 23.92 4.20 -4.05
N GLY A 10 24.74 4.21 -2.99
CA GLY A 10 24.41 3.56 -1.69
C GLY A 10 23.04 3.94 -1.12
N ARG A 11 22.57 5.18 -1.36
CA ARG A 11 21.22 5.63 -0.97
C ARG A 11 20.10 4.87 -1.71
N THR A 12 20.24 4.65 -3.01
CA THR A 12 19.26 3.91 -3.80
C THR A 12 19.29 2.43 -3.44
N LEU A 13 20.49 1.88 -3.18
CA LEU A 13 20.63 0.50 -2.70
C LEU A 13 19.87 0.31 -1.38
N MET A 14 20.05 1.21 -0.41
CA MET A 14 19.32 1.18 0.86
C MET A 14 17.81 1.29 0.67
N LEU A 15 17.33 2.17 -0.20
CA LEU A 15 15.89 2.30 -0.50
C LEU A 15 15.32 1.03 -1.14
N VAL A 16 16.07 0.38 -2.04
CA VAL A 16 15.67 -0.88 -2.68
C VAL A 16 15.64 -2.02 -1.67
N VAL A 17 16.63 -2.13 -0.79
CA VAL A 17 16.64 -3.13 0.28
C VAL A 17 15.46 -2.92 1.22
N LEU A 18 15.20 -1.67 1.65
CA LEU A 18 14.05 -1.36 2.51
C LEU A 18 12.71 -1.65 1.83
N ASN A 19 12.56 -1.31 0.54
CA ASN A 19 11.35 -1.61 -0.21
C ASN A 19 11.15 -3.11 -0.40
N GLY A 20 12.21 -3.86 -0.73
CA GLY A 20 12.16 -5.31 -0.83
C GLY A 20 11.82 -5.97 0.51
N LEU A 21 12.43 -5.51 1.60
CA LEU A 21 12.19 -6.05 2.93
C LEU A 21 10.78 -5.73 3.42
N PHE A 22 10.38 -4.47 3.47
CA PHE A 22 9.08 -4.08 4.05
C PHE A 22 7.91 -4.23 3.08
N GLY A 23 8.11 -3.89 1.80
CA GLY A 23 7.05 -3.89 0.80
C GLY A 23 6.74 -5.28 0.23
N LEU A 24 7.76 -6.09 -0.03
CA LEU A 24 7.59 -7.41 -0.64
C LEU A 24 7.72 -8.56 0.35
N GLY A 25 8.69 -8.50 1.27
CA GLY A 25 8.94 -9.57 2.24
C GLY A 25 7.97 -9.55 3.42
N VAL A 26 8.17 -8.60 4.33
CA VAL A 26 7.42 -8.45 5.59
C VAL A 26 5.93 -8.24 5.32
N GLY A 27 5.58 -7.39 4.35
CA GLY A 27 4.17 -7.14 4.00
C GLY A 27 3.43 -8.41 3.57
N ALA A 28 4.06 -9.26 2.75
CA ALA A 28 3.45 -10.52 2.33
C ALA A 28 3.40 -11.55 3.46
N ALA A 29 4.42 -11.62 4.31
CA ALA A 29 4.43 -12.51 5.47
C ALA A 29 3.30 -12.16 6.47
N MET A 30 3.13 -10.88 6.81
CA MET A 30 2.05 -10.43 7.68
C MET A 30 0.66 -10.68 7.07
N LEU A 31 0.54 -10.59 5.74
CA LEU A 31 -0.71 -10.93 5.05
C LEU A 31 -1.03 -12.42 5.16
N LEU A 32 -0.03 -13.31 4.99
CA LEU A 32 -0.20 -14.75 5.12
C LEU A 32 -0.61 -15.14 6.56
N GLU A 33 0.04 -14.58 7.57
CA GLU A 33 -0.34 -14.79 8.98
C GLU A 33 -1.78 -14.35 9.24
N ALA A 34 -2.18 -13.17 8.73
CA ALA A 34 -3.56 -12.68 8.87
C ALA A 34 -4.58 -13.58 8.16
N LEU A 35 -4.21 -14.22 7.05
CA LEU A 35 -5.05 -15.19 6.34
C LEU A 35 -5.19 -16.52 7.10
N GLU A 36 -4.18 -16.92 7.88
CA GLU A 36 -4.23 -18.12 8.72
C GLU A 36 -5.10 -17.93 9.97
N GLU A 37 -5.05 -16.75 10.61
CA GLU A 37 -5.81 -16.47 11.83
C GLU A 37 -7.20 -15.87 11.58
N GLY A 38 -7.40 -15.17 10.47
CA GLY A 38 -8.61 -14.41 10.15
C GLY A 38 -9.45 -15.01 9.02
N SER A 39 -10.68 -14.49 8.83
CA SER A 39 -11.47 -14.85 7.66
C SER A 39 -10.82 -14.29 6.38
N VAL A 40 -10.48 -15.17 5.44
CA VAL A 40 -9.84 -14.83 4.15
C VAL A 40 -10.56 -13.68 3.44
N ALA A 41 -11.89 -13.68 3.50
CA ALA A 41 -12.72 -12.62 2.93
C ALA A 41 -12.42 -11.25 3.56
N MET A 42 -12.34 -11.15 4.89
CA MET A 42 -12.11 -9.89 5.58
C MET A 42 -10.71 -9.34 5.30
N VAL A 43 -9.68 -10.19 5.37
CA VAL A 43 -8.29 -9.78 5.08
C VAL A 43 -8.16 -9.26 3.64
N THR A 44 -8.83 -9.90 2.69
CA THR A 44 -8.81 -9.49 1.28
C THR A 44 -9.49 -8.13 1.07
N ILE A 45 -10.63 -7.88 1.72
CA ILE A 45 -11.34 -6.59 1.66
C ILE A 45 -10.46 -5.48 2.22
N LEU A 46 -9.87 -5.68 3.41
CA LEU A 46 -8.94 -4.73 4.02
C LEU A 46 -7.73 -4.46 3.12
N SER A 47 -7.12 -5.48 2.52
CA SER A 47 -5.98 -5.32 1.61
C SER A 47 -6.34 -4.51 0.36
N SER A 48 -7.56 -4.69 -0.18
CA SER A 48 -8.07 -3.89 -1.30
C SER A 48 -8.30 -2.40 -0.95
N THR A 49 -8.25 -2.01 0.33
CA THR A 49 -8.32 -0.60 0.75
C THR A 49 -6.96 0.12 0.70
N THR A 50 -5.86 -0.58 0.43
CA THR A 50 -4.51 0.00 0.25
C THR A 50 -4.46 1.24 -0.68
N PRO A 51 -5.10 1.28 -1.87
CA PRO A 51 -5.12 2.49 -2.70
C PRO A 51 -5.87 3.66 -2.06
N VAL A 52 -6.77 3.42 -1.11
CA VAL A 52 -7.41 4.50 -0.34
C VAL A 52 -6.44 5.03 0.71
N LEU A 53 -5.70 4.15 1.38
CA LEU A 53 -4.70 4.53 2.37
C LEU A 53 -3.52 5.31 1.77
N ILE A 54 -3.25 5.19 0.46
CA ILE A 54 -2.17 5.93 -0.20
C ILE A 54 -2.52 7.41 -0.48
N LEU A 55 -3.81 7.77 -0.54
CA LEU A 55 -4.27 9.14 -0.78
C LEU A 55 -3.73 10.18 0.21
N PRO A 56 -3.79 9.98 1.54
CA PRO A 56 -3.20 10.91 2.50
C PRO A 56 -1.68 11.01 2.36
N PHE A 57 -0.99 9.92 2.03
CA PHE A 57 0.45 9.93 1.76
C PHE A 57 0.79 10.76 0.51
N ILE A 58 0.01 10.63 -0.56
CA ILE A 58 0.17 11.46 -1.76
C ILE A 58 -0.10 12.92 -1.43
N TRP A 59 -1.14 13.23 -0.66
CA TRP A 59 -1.41 14.60 -0.24
C TRP A 59 -0.26 15.19 0.58
N ALA A 60 0.28 14.42 1.52
CA ALA A 60 1.42 14.82 2.35
C ALA A 60 2.69 15.08 1.51
N GLN A 61 2.95 14.24 0.51
CA GLN A 61 4.16 14.33 -0.31
C GLN A 61 4.07 15.42 -1.39
N THR A 62 2.91 15.55 -2.05
CA THR A 62 2.72 16.46 -3.19
C THR A 62 2.22 17.84 -2.76
N LYS A 63 1.73 17.98 -1.51
CA LYS A 63 1.03 19.16 -0.96
C LYS A 63 -0.16 19.69 -1.78
N ARG A 64 -0.53 19.01 -2.86
CA ARG A 64 -1.73 19.29 -3.66
C ARG A 64 -2.80 18.30 -3.26
N ALA A 65 -3.99 18.82 -2.94
CA ALA A 65 -5.12 17.98 -2.60
C ALA A 65 -5.43 17.04 -3.78
N PRO A 66 -5.51 15.71 -3.55
CA PRO A 66 -5.90 14.77 -4.59
C PRO A 66 -7.33 15.09 -5.07
N ALA A 67 -7.65 14.70 -6.31
CA ALA A 67 -8.90 15.06 -6.97
C ALA A 67 -10.12 14.76 -6.07
N PRO A 68 -11.16 15.62 -6.06
CA PRO A 68 -12.33 15.43 -5.20
C PRO A 68 -13.03 14.08 -5.43
N GLY A 69 -12.98 13.54 -6.65
CA GLY A 69 -13.47 12.18 -6.94
C GLY A 69 -12.75 11.06 -6.19
N ALA A 70 -11.46 11.23 -5.86
CA ALA A 70 -10.70 10.25 -5.09
C ALA A 70 -11.14 10.22 -3.61
N TRP A 71 -11.54 11.36 -3.06
CA TRP A 71 -12.12 11.43 -1.71
C TRP A 71 -13.51 10.80 -1.63
N ILE A 72 -14.33 10.95 -2.67
CA ILE A 72 -15.64 10.27 -2.75
C ILE A 72 -15.43 8.75 -2.78
N GLY A 73 -14.48 8.27 -3.60
CA GLY A 73 -14.09 6.86 -3.61
C GLY A 73 -13.58 6.36 -2.26
N ALA A 74 -12.75 7.16 -1.58
CA ALA A 74 -12.26 6.83 -0.24
C ALA A 74 -13.39 6.67 0.78
N MET A 75 -14.34 7.62 0.81
CA MET A 75 -15.50 7.56 1.70
C MET A 75 -16.38 6.34 1.41
N LEU A 76 -16.59 6.01 0.12
CA LEU A 76 -17.35 4.84 -0.29
C LEU A 76 -16.70 3.53 0.19
N VAL A 77 -15.37 3.42 0.08
CA VAL A 77 -14.63 2.23 0.54
C VAL A 77 -14.69 2.08 2.07
N VAL A 78 -14.61 3.18 2.82
CA VAL A 78 -14.78 3.16 4.29
C VAL A 78 -16.19 2.70 4.65
N LEU A 79 -17.22 3.23 4.00
CA LEU A 79 -18.61 2.80 4.17
C LEU A 79 -18.81 1.32 3.84
N CYS A 80 -18.23 0.86 2.75
CA CYS A 80 -18.36 -0.53 2.30
C CYS A 80 -17.65 -1.49 3.27
N THR A 81 -16.45 -1.13 3.75
CA THR A 81 -15.73 -1.91 4.78
C THR A 81 -16.53 -1.95 6.08
N TRP A 82 -17.11 -0.82 6.50
CA TRP A 82 -17.96 -0.77 7.70
C TRP A 82 -19.17 -1.70 7.59
N LEU A 83 -19.83 -1.73 6.44
CA LEU A 83 -21.02 -2.54 6.20
C LEU A 83 -20.73 -4.05 6.07
N LEU A 84 -19.50 -4.43 5.68
CA LEU A 84 -19.09 -5.83 5.56
C LEU A 84 -18.59 -6.41 6.89
N VAL A 85 -18.10 -5.57 7.79
CA VAL A 85 -17.59 -5.97 9.11
C VAL A 85 -18.71 -6.05 10.16
N PHE A 86 -19.79 -5.30 9.95
CA PHE A 86 -20.98 -5.27 10.81
C PHE A 86 -22.06 -6.23 10.30
#